data_AF-A0A9D9IGM5-F1
#
_entry.id   AF-A0A9D9IGM5-F1
#
_cell.length_a   1.000
_cell.length_b   1.000
_cell.length_c   1.000
_cell.angle_alpha   90.00
_cell.angle_beta   90.00
_cell.angle_gamma   90.00
#
_symmetry.space_group_name_H-M   'P 1'
#
loop_
_entity.id
_entity.type
_entity.pdbx_description
1 polymer ?
#
loop_
_entity_poly.entity_id
_entity_poly.type
_entity_poly.pdbx_seq_one_letter_code
_entity_poly.pdbx_strand_id
1 'polypeptide(L)'
;MLYYSFKNFDEFKSIFRIEKRDGITVRKNKILLAHLKNPELFRYCQETGDYSLLRVKDMAGLRNMVFKAVCESGKEDGSLPNKIELMGKEYWSARYKTDEMQGICEDGDKCSIRYVNTERGKAFKMKSSKFMRAVMLETQAGKALSPSVVNWICGDVFAKEWHTFTYGCTCGMKLHVDGDFRKIYDSGECRGDFDSCMTDRDRYPFYMYAVRAKAAYLTDEDGRIVARAVLFTDVTDQNGRKWRLLERQYATGRDDMLKYILINKLIQEKQIDGYKIVGASCNEANAFVSVDGQSLSDMKFEIGCNLGMDDVLSYQDSFKWYDIMARKAYNYPYGEDYYELDTTDRNLYGDEDDNGEESEEWDEYHQYYCEETRTCYRNGLEISVDVDCLDDFDYIESRNEYYHRDDTACCGCCGEHILKEDGLYSELTREYCCCELCKWEAENQYRKEFMGHTDYELCAKPDGTAEIVIWDEQAGAYRKFSIRTAVLDKLIMELRRGYLNGQPIENPDERHYNSYLDSFLSEVSYEYDTFEEAV
;
A
#
# COMPACT_ATOMS: atom_id res chain seq x y z
N MET A 1 38.73 -18.78 0.34
CA MET A 1 37.45 -19.47 0.00
C MET A 1 37.14 -20.65 0.92
N LEU A 2 38.13 -21.40 1.42
CA LEU A 2 37.92 -22.59 2.27
C LEU A 2 37.12 -22.36 3.56
N TYR A 3 37.12 -21.16 4.12
CA TYR A 3 36.45 -20.84 5.39
C TYR A 3 35.05 -20.24 5.24
N TYR A 4 34.64 -19.91 4.01
CA TYR A 4 33.34 -19.28 3.72
C TYR A 4 32.40 -20.31 3.11
N SER A 5 31.10 -20.20 3.40
CA SER A 5 30.06 -21.17 3.03
C SER A 5 29.47 -21.00 1.62
N PHE A 6 30.14 -20.28 0.72
CA PHE A 6 29.66 -20.03 -0.65
C PHE A 6 30.08 -21.17 -1.57
N LYS A 7 29.12 -21.74 -2.32
CA LYS A 7 29.30 -22.83 -3.30
C LYS A 7 30.15 -22.38 -4.49
N ASN A 8 29.91 -21.16 -5.00
CA ASN A 8 30.62 -20.61 -6.15
C ASN A 8 30.58 -19.08 -6.18
N PHE A 9 31.23 -18.49 -7.19
CA PHE A 9 31.28 -17.04 -7.38
C PHE A 9 29.90 -16.43 -7.71
N ASP A 10 29.00 -17.20 -8.31
CA ASP A 10 27.65 -16.74 -8.67
C ASP A 10 26.76 -16.60 -7.43
N GLU A 11 26.83 -17.52 -6.47
CA GLU A 11 26.16 -17.39 -5.16
C GLU A 11 26.68 -16.15 -4.41
N PHE A 12 28.01 -15.94 -4.42
CA PHE A 12 28.60 -14.75 -3.82
C PHE A 12 28.08 -13.46 -4.48
N LYS A 13 28.03 -13.41 -5.82
CA LYS A 13 27.46 -12.28 -6.56
C LYS A 13 25.99 -12.08 -6.24
N SER A 14 25.18 -13.13 -6.17
CA SER A 14 23.75 -13.04 -5.85
C SER A 14 23.50 -12.40 -4.47
N ILE A 15 24.31 -12.79 -3.47
CA ILE A 15 24.17 -12.29 -2.10
C ILE A 15 24.66 -10.84 -1.96
N PHE A 16 25.74 -10.45 -2.64
CA PHE A 16 26.41 -9.14 -2.48
C PHE A 16 26.36 -8.26 -3.72
N ARG A 17 25.38 -8.45 -4.60
CA ARG A 17 25.25 -7.68 -5.84
C ARG A 17 25.13 -6.18 -5.57
N ILE A 18 25.53 -5.41 -6.59
CA ILE A 18 25.35 -3.97 -6.62
C ILE A 18 24.03 -3.68 -7.33
N GLU A 19 23.16 -2.91 -6.70
CA GLU A 19 21.87 -2.47 -7.23
C GLU A 19 21.87 -0.95 -7.39
N LYS A 20 21.15 -0.43 -8.39
CA LYS A 20 20.82 1.00 -8.47
C LYS A 20 19.41 1.20 -7.91
N ARG A 21 19.28 2.03 -6.88
CA ARG A 21 17.99 2.51 -6.36
C ARG A 21 18.04 4.03 -6.43
N ASP A 22 17.07 4.65 -7.10
CA ASP A 22 16.93 6.11 -7.22
C ASP A 22 18.24 6.83 -7.62
N GLY A 23 18.96 6.26 -8.60
CA GLY A 23 20.24 6.79 -9.07
C GLY A 23 21.45 6.52 -8.17
N ILE A 24 21.26 5.98 -6.96
CA ILE A 24 22.33 5.64 -6.02
C ILE A 24 22.72 4.17 -6.16
N THR A 25 24.03 3.94 -6.25
CA THR A 25 24.60 2.59 -6.32
C THR A 25 24.79 2.02 -4.92
N VAL A 26 23.96 1.03 -4.55
CA VAL A 26 23.97 0.40 -3.21
C VAL A 26 24.38 -1.07 -3.32
N ARG A 27 25.22 -1.54 -2.40
CA ARG A 27 25.59 -2.96 -2.32
C ARG A 27 24.64 -3.71 -1.39
N LYS A 28 24.03 -4.79 -1.89
CA LYS A 28 23.21 -5.71 -1.09
C LYS A 28 24.06 -6.35 0.02
N ASN A 29 23.49 -6.51 1.22
CA ASN A 29 24.13 -7.14 2.38
C ASN A 29 25.50 -6.54 2.76
N LYS A 30 25.65 -5.21 2.65
CA LYS A 30 26.90 -4.48 2.96
C LYS A 30 27.44 -4.78 4.37
N ILE A 31 26.56 -4.90 5.37
CA ILE A 31 26.94 -5.19 6.76
C ILE A 31 27.54 -6.60 6.88
N LEU A 32 26.87 -7.61 6.33
CA LEU A 32 27.39 -8.98 6.27
C LEU A 32 28.73 -9.06 5.53
N LEU A 33 28.89 -8.31 4.43
CA LEU A 33 30.17 -8.29 3.72
C LEU A 33 31.29 -7.66 4.55
N ALA A 34 31.00 -6.58 5.29
CA ALA A 34 31.97 -5.95 6.19
C ALA A 34 32.36 -6.88 7.35
N HIS A 35 31.41 -7.65 7.88
CA HIS A 35 31.64 -8.70 8.87
C HIS A 35 32.62 -9.75 8.37
N LEU A 36 32.32 -10.36 7.22
CA LEU A 36 33.12 -11.44 6.64
C LEU A 36 34.53 -10.99 6.23
N LYS A 37 34.74 -9.70 6.01
CA LYS A 37 36.06 -9.13 5.68
C LYS A 37 36.89 -8.74 6.90
N ASN A 38 36.35 -8.84 8.12
CA ASN A 38 37.02 -8.33 9.31
C ASN A 38 38.20 -9.22 9.73
N PRO A 39 39.45 -8.72 9.75
CA PRO A 39 40.61 -9.52 10.14
C PRO A 39 40.54 -10.03 11.60
N GLU A 40 40.01 -9.21 12.50
CA GLU A 40 39.86 -9.57 13.93
C GLU A 40 38.92 -10.75 14.12
N LEU A 41 37.85 -10.83 13.31
CA LEU A 41 36.93 -11.97 13.31
C LEU A 41 37.65 -13.24 12.88
N PHE A 42 38.50 -13.16 11.85
CA PHE A 42 39.27 -14.31 11.40
C PHE A 42 40.24 -14.80 12.47
N ARG A 43 40.94 -13.88 13.17
CA ARG A 43 41.83 -14.24 14.28
C ARG A 43 41.05 -14.93 15.41
N TYR A 44 39.89 -14.39 15.79
CA TYR A 44 39.01 -15.00 16.79
C TYR A 44 38.59 -16.42 16.42
N CYS A 45 38.18 -16.65 15.16
CA CYS A 45 37.82 -17.99 14.68
C CYS A 45 39.00 -18.97 14.70
N GLN A 46 40.23 -18.50 14.44
CA GLN A 46 41.43 -19.33 14.55
C GLN A 46 41.77 -19.69 15.99
N GLU A 47 41.65 -18.72 16.92
CA GLU A 47 41.94 -18.91 18.35
C GLU A 47 40.94 -19.88 19.02
N THR A 48 39.68 -19.80 18.64
CA THR A 48 38.59 -20.62 19.22
C THR A 48 38.37 -21.95 18.50
N GLY A 49 38.83 -22.06 17.24
CA GLY A 49 38.52 -23.19 16.37
C GLY A 49 37.08 -23.20 15.83
N ASP A 50 36.25 -22.21 16.19
CA ASP A 50 34.88 -22.09 15.70
C ASP A 50 34.77 -21.07 14.54
N TYR A 51 34.39 -21.58 13.37
CA TYR A 51 34.20 -20.81 12.15
C TYR A 51 32.73 -20.47 11.85
N SER A 52 31.81 -20.74 12.79
CA SER A 52 30.38 -20.54 12.62
C SER A 52 30.02 -19.10 12.20
N LEU A 53 30.65 -18.08 12.80
CA LEU A 53 30.46 -16.66 12.47
C LEU A 53 30.94 -16.27 11.05
N LEU A 54 31.77 -17.10 10.41
CA LEU A 54 32.24 -16.90 9.02
C LEU A 54 31.40 -17.67 7.99
N ARG A 55 30.54 -18.60 8.45
CA ARG A 55 29.68 -19.46 7.61
C ARG A 55 28.25 -18.94 7.49
N VAL A 56 28.01 -17.70 7.91
CA VAL A 56 26.71 -17.03 7.83
C VAL A 56 26.41 -16.58 6.40
N LYS A 57 25.18 -16.82 5.93
CA LYS A 57 24.76 -16.51 4.55
C LYS A 57 23.79 -15.33 4.41
N ASP A 58 23.12 -14.96 5.49
CA ASP A 58 22.11 -13.91 5.50
C ASP A 58 22.14 -13.11 6.82
N MET A 59 21.35 -12.04 6.88
CA MET A 59 21.32 -11.15 8.05
C MET A 59 20.64 -11.80 9.27
N ALA A 60 19.66 -12.69 9.09
CA ALA A 60 18.98 -13.36 10.19
C ALA A 60 19.90 -14.35 10.90
N GLY A 61 20.61 -15.17 10.12
CA GLY A 61 21.69 -16.03 10.60
C GLY A 61 22.79 -15.21 11.29
N LEU A 62 23.13 -14.03 10.76
CA LEU A 62 24.13 -13.16 11.37
C LEU A 62 23.71 -12.70 12.76
N ARG A 63 22.46 -12.22 12.89
CA ARG A 63 21.87 -11.84 14.18
C ARG A 63 21.99 -12.96 15.20
N ASN A 64 21.51 -14.15 14.85
CA ASN A 64 21.42 -15.27 15.78
C ASN A 64 22.81 -15.74 16.23
N MET A 65 23.74 -15.87 15.27
CA MET A 65 25.11 -16.28 15.58
C MET A 65 25.86 -15.26 16.42
N VAL A 66 25.66 -13.95 16.18
CA VAL A 66 26.27 -12.90 17.00
C VAL A 66 25.76 -12.95 18.43
N PHE A 67 24.45 -13.01 18.65
CA PHE A 67 23.90 -13.09 20.00
C PHE A 67 24.38 -14.34 20.73
N LYS A 68 24.35 -15.49 20.06
CA LYS A 68 24.85 -16.75 20.60
C LYS A 68 26.31 -16.63 21.05
N ALA A 69 27.19 -16.19 20.14
CA ALA A 69 28.62 -16.06 20.41
C ALA A 69 28.91 -15.07 21.55
N VAL A 70 28.19 -13.95 21.63
CA VAL A 70 28.32 -12.99 22.75
C VAL A 70 27.90 -13.60 24.07
N CYS A 71 26.76 -14.30 24.12
CA CYS A 71 26.28 -14.91 25.36
C CYS A 71 27.23 -16.01 25.85
N GLU A 72 27.67 -16.90 24.95
CA GLU A 72 28.63 -17.98 25.26
C GLU A 72 29.98 -17.42 25.69
N SER A 73 30.58 -16.52 24.89
CA SER A 73 31.86 -15.89 25.20
C SER A 73 31.83 -15.11 26.51
N GLY A 74 30.70 -14.48 26.84
CA GLY A 74 30.54 -13.78 28.12
C GLY A 74 30.47 -14.73 29.31
N LYS A 75 29.73 -15.84 29.17
CA LYS A 75 29.52 -16.83 30.23
C LYS A 75 30.78 -17.62 30.57
N GLU A 76 31.61 -17.88 29.56
CA GLU A 76 32.87 -18.63 29.71
C GLU A 76 34.03 -17.75 30.21
N ASP A 77 33.89 -16.42 30.16
CA ASP A 77 34.92 -15.47 30.60
C ASP A 77 34.82 -15.21 32.11
N GLY A 78 35.73 -15.81 32.88
CA GLY A 78 35.82 -15.62 34.33
C GLY A 78 36.06 -14.17 34.79
N SER A 79 36.43 -13.25 33.89
CA SER A 79 36.54 -11.82 34.19
C SER A 79 35.22 -11.05 34.14
N LEU A 80 34.13 -11.68 33.68
CA LEU A 80 32.79 -11.10 33.56
C LEU A 80 31.81 -11.77 34.55
N PRO A 81 31.99 -11.62 35.88
CA PRO A 81 31.27 -12.44 36.87
C PRO A 81 29.79 -12.10 37.05
N ASN A 82 29.30 -11.00 36.46
CA ASN A 82 27.96 -10.51 36.74
C ASN A 82 26.98 -10.90 35.64
N LYS A 83 25.90 -11.57 36.04
CA LYS A 83 24.79 -11.93 35.16
C LYS A 83 23.89 -10.71 34.89
N ILE A 84 23.51 -10.57 33.62
CA ILE A 84 22.54 -9.61 33.10
C ILE A 84 21.44 -10.43 32.41
N GLU A 85 20.20 -10.26 32.82
CA GLU A 85 19.05 -10.93 32.20
C GLU A 85 18.18 -9.94 31.46
N LEU A 86 18.07 -10.09 30.13
CA LEU A 86 17.30 -9.21 29.25
C LEU A 86 16.48 -10.06 28.29
N MET A 87 15.17 -9.85 28.23
CA MET A 87 14.26 -10.60 27.33
C MET A 87 14.43 -12.12 27.46
N GLY A 88 14.63 -12.62 28.68
CA GLY A 88 14.86 -14.04 28.96
C GLY A 88 16.23 -14.59 28.51
N LYS A 89 17.14 -13.74 28.02
CA LYS A 89 18.51 -14.11 27.63
C LYS A 89 19.52 -13.68 28.68
N GLU A 90 20.53 -14.53 28.88
CA GLU A 90 21.61 -14.29 29.82
C GLU A 90 22.83 -13.68 29.10
N TYR A 91 23.25 -12.51 29.55
CA TYR A 91 24.49 -11.84 29.18
C TYR A 91 25.38 -11.69 30.42
N TRP A 92 26.66 -11.37 30.21
CA TRP A 92 27.65 -11.31 31.27
C TRP A 92 28.52 -10.06 31.16
N SER A 93 28.85 -9.46 32.30
CA SER A 93 29.62 -8.21 32.38
C SER A 93 30.51 -8.13 33.62
N ALA A 94 31.59 -7.35 33.53
CA ALA A 94 32.40 -6.99 34.68
C ALA A 94 31.75 -5.89 35.54
N ARG A 95 30.97 -4.99 34.92
CA ARG A 95 30.54 -3.72 35.52
C ARG A 95 29.04 -3.61 35.76
N TYR A 96 28.24 -4.43 35.09
CA TYR A 96 26.79 -4.29 35.09
C TYR A 96 26.12 -5.60 35.49
N LYS A 97 25.01 -5.50 36.20
CA LYS A 97 24.07 -6.59 36.46
C LYS A 97 22.64 -6.09 36.39
N THR A 98 21.70 -6.99 36.21
CA THR A 98 20.26 -6.69 36.37
C THR A 98 19.82 -6.97 37.81
N ASP A 99 18.81 -6.24 38.25
CA ASP A 99 18.05 -6.52 39.47
C ASP A 99 16.78 -7.33 39.13
N GLU A 100 15.86 -7.44 40.08
CA GLU A 100 14.55 -8.09 39.94
C GLU A 100 13.73 -7.54 38.75
N MET A 101 14.01 -6.31 38.29
CA MET A 101 13.29 -5.68 37.19
C MET A 101 13.81 -6.13 35.81
N GLN A 102 14.87 -6.95 35.74
CA GLN A 102 15.38 -7.55 34.50
C GLN A 102 15.58 -6.54 33.36
N GLY A 103 16.05 -5.34 33.70
CA GLY A 103 16.28 -4.27 32.73
C GLY A 103 15.15 -3.26 32.55
N ILE A 104 13.93 -3.54 33.02
CA ILE A 104 12.77 -2.67 32.84
C ILE A 104 12.91 -1.40 33.70
N CYS A 105 12.66 -0.23 33.11
CA CYS A 105 12.69 1.05 33.82
C CYS A 105 11.38 1.33 34.57
N GLU A 106 11.48 1.83 35.81
CA GLU A 106 10.33 2.15 36.68
C GLU A 106 9.48 3.31 36.14
N ASP A 107 10.08 4.21 35.37
CA ASP A 107 9.41 5.36 34.75
C ASP A 107 8.73 5.02 33.41
N GLY A 108 8.72 3.73 33.03
CA GLY A 108 8.13 3.27 31.78
C GLY A 108 8.92 3.64 30.52
N ASP A 109 10.19 4.05 30.65
CA ASP A 109 11.06 4.31 29.49
C ASP A 109 11.36 3.02 28.71
N LYS A 110 10.73 2.89 27.54
CA LYS A 110 10.83 1.73 26.63
C LYS A 110 12.11 1.75 25.78
N CYS A 111 12.86 2.84 25.79
CA CYS A 111 14.06 3.01 24.97
C CYS A 111 15.35 2.81 25.79
N SER A 112 15.23 2.62 27.10
CA SER A 112 16.36 2.49 28.03
C SER A 112 16.33 1.15 28.77
N ILE A 113 17.52 0.76 29.25
CA ILE A 113 17.72 -0.36 30.16
C ILE A 113 18.06 0.19 31.54
N ARG A 114 17.35 -0.29 32.56
CA ARG A 114 17.71 -0.20 33.97
C ARG A 114 18.81 -1.21 34.28
N TYR A 115 19.86 -0.80 34.97
CA TYR A 115 20.94 -1.70 35.35
C TYR A 115 21.56 -1.27 36.68
N VAL A 116 22.15 -2.22 37.40
CA VAL A 116 22.95 -1.93 38.60
C VAL A 116 24.41 -1.88 38.21
N ASN A 117 25.07 -0.75 38.48
CA ASN A 117 26.51 -0.64 38.33
C ASN A 117 27.21 -1.23 39.56
N THR A 118 28.12 -2.19 39.36
CA THR A 118 28.74 -2.95 40.45
C THR A 118 29.68 -2.13 41.32
N GLU A 119 30.36 -1.13 40.75
CA GLU A 119 31.25 -0.22 41.50
C GLU A 119 30.45 0.73 42.40
N ARG A 120 29.30 1.22 41.92
CA ARG A 120 28.47 2.20 42.62
C ARG A 120 27.38 1.58 43.49
N GLY A 121 27.05 0.31 43.27
CA GLY A 121 26.03 -0.44 44.01
C GLY A 121 24.61 0.10 43.88
N LYS A 122 24.32 0.92 42.86
CA LYS A 122 23.02 1.59 42.64
C LYS A 122 22.49 1.35 41.24
N ALA A 123 21.17 1.45 41.09
CA ALA A 123 20.49 1.37 39.81
C ALA A 123 20.65 2.67 39.01
N PHE A 124 20.87 2.53 37.70
CA PHE A 124 20.97 3.59 36.72
C PHE A 124 20.16 3.20 35.48
N LYS A 125 19.98 4.15 34.55
CA LYS A 125 19.38 3.89 33.24
C LYS A 125 20.26 4.42 32.12
N MET A 126 20.27 3.73 30.99
CA MET A 126 20.87 4.22 29.74
C MET A 126 20.13 3.67 28.53
N LYS A 127 20.25 4.34 27.37
CA LYS A 127 19.66 3.86 26.10
C LYS A 127 20.01 2.38 25.83
N SER A 128 19.02 1.59 25.44
CA SER A 128 19.14 0.14 25.23
C SER A 128 20.27 -0.23 24.26
N SER A 129 20.38 0.49 23.15
CA SER A 129 21.47 0.32 22.17
C SER A 129 22.85 0.60 22.76
N LYS A 130 22.98 1.63 23.61
CA LYS A 130 24.23 1.97 24.29
C LYS A 130 24.61 0.92 25.33
N PHE A 131 23.63 0.42 26.08
CA PHE A 131 23.84 -0.63 27.07
C PHE A 131 24.31 -1.92 26.41
N MET A 132 23.57 -2.41 25.41
CA MET A 132 23.92 -3.64 24.70
C MET A 132 25.30 -3.54 24.05
N ARG A 133 25.63 -2.38 23.45
CA ARG A 133 26.97 -2.15 22.90
C ARG A 133 28.07 -2.24 23.98
N ALA A 134 27.82 -1.70 25.17
CA ALA A 134 28.79 -1.75 26.26
C ALA A 134 29.02 -3.20 26.74
N VAL A 135 27.95 -3.98 26.88
CA VAL A 135 28.01 -5.40 27.28
C VAL A 135 28.69 -6.25 26.21
N MET A 136 28.28 -6.12 24.94
CA MET A 136 28.89 -6.85 23.83
C MET A 136 30.40 -6.64 23.74
N LEU A 137 30.85 -5.38 23.88
CA LEU A 137 32.27 -5.03 23.79
C LEU A 137 33.10 -5.42 25.02
N GLU A 138 32.51 -5.98 26.08
CA GLU A 138 33.27 -6.60 27.16
C GLU A 138 33.72 -8.03 26.78
N THR A 139 32.90 -8.75 26.01
CA THR A 139 33.16 -10.14 25.57
C THR A 139 34.25 -10.22 24.49
N GLN A 140 34.96 -11.36 24.44
CA GLN A 140 35.96 -11.62 23.38
C GLN A 140 35.28 -11.68 22.01
N ALA A 141 34.13 -12.36 21.90
CA ALA A 141 33.36 -12.45 20.67
C ALA A 141 32.95 -11.07 20.16
N GLY A 142 32.36 -10.21 21.01
CA GLY A 142 31.89 -8.89 20.60
C GLY A 142 33.01 -7.94 20.16
N LYS A 143 34.21 -8.05 20.75
CA LYS A 143 35.41 -7.32 20.32
C LYS A 143 35.91 -7.75 18.93
N ALA A 144 35.66 -9.00 18.54
CA ALA A 144 36.05 -9.54 17.25
C ALA A 144 35.08 -9.18 16.11
N LEU A 145 33.89 -8.66 16.42
CA LEU A 145 32.90 -8.27 15.42
C LEU A 145 33.29 -6.97 14.70
N SER A 146 32.87 -6.82 13.45
CA SER A 146 33.06 -5.55 12.74
C SER A 146 32.23 -4.43 13.39
N PRO A 147 32.70 -3.17 13.40
CA PRO A 147 31.94 -2.05 13.95
C PRO A 147 30.56 -1.87 13.30
N SER A 148 30.43 -2.19 12.01
CA SER A 148 29.15 -2.13 11.30
C SER A 148 28.14 -3.14 11.84
N VAL A 149 28.57 -4.36 12.18
CA VAL A 149 27.70 -5.38 12.79
C VAL A 149 27.30 -4.98 14.19
N VAL A 150 28.25 -4.52 15.01
CA VAL A 150 27.96 -4.08 16.38
C VAL A 150 26.92 -2.95 16.37
N ASN A 151 27.10 -1.96 15.49
CA ASN A 151 26.17 -0.84 15.39
C ASN A 151 24.77 -1.29 14.93
N TRP A 152 24.69 -2.16 13.92
CA TRP A 152 23.42 -2.70 13.44
C TRP A 152 22.70 -3.55 14.50
N ILE A 153 23.41 -4.49 15.14
CA ILE A 153 22.84 -5.35 16.19
C ILE A 153 22.34 -4.51 17.36
N CYS A 154 23.14 -3.56 17.84
CA CYS A 154 22.75 -2.78 19.02
C CYS A 154 21.71 -1.71 18.71
N GLY A 155 21.86 -1.02 17.58
CA GLY A 155 21.08 0.15 17.21
C GLY A 155 19.75 -0.17 16.56
N ASP A 156 19.73 -1.14 15.65
CA ASP A 156 18.57 -1.41 14.80
C ASP A 156 17.81 -2.65 15.28
N VAL A 157 18.53 -3.72 15.62
CA VAL A 157 17.94 -5.01 16.00
C VAL A 157 17.53 -5.00 17.48
N PHE A 158 18.51 -4.94 18.39
CA PHE A 158 18.29 -5.05 19.82
C PHE A 158 17.42 -3.91 20.37
N ALA A 159 17.64 -2.67 19.92
CA ALA A 159 16.87 -1.54 20.40
C ALA A 159 15.37 -1.67 20.04
N LYS A 160 15.05 -2.14 18.84
CA LYS A 160 13.68 -2.39 18.41
C LYS A 160 13.06 -3.55 19.21
N GLU A 161 13.76 -4.68 19.34
CA GLU A 161 13.32 -5.82 20.14
C GLU A 161 13.04 -5.42 21.60
N TRP A 162 13.95 -4.65 22.20
CA TRP A 162 13.80 -4.15 23.56
C TRP A 162 12.60 -3.21 23.71
N HIS A 163 12.41 -2.29 22.76
CA HIS A 163 11.28 -1.37 22.77
C HIS A 163 9.95 -2.12 22.73
N THR A 164 9.83 -3.09 21.83
CA THR A 164 8.65 -3.94 21.71
C THR A 164 8.41 -4.80 22.96
N PHE A 165 9.47 -5.41 23.50
CA PHE A 165 9.39 -6.20 24.73
C PHE A 165 8.89 -5.36 25.91
N THR A 166 9.54 -4.23 26.17
CA THR A 166 9.18 -3.34 27.30
C THR A 166 7.80 -2.73 27.14
N TYR A 167 7.39 -2.40 25.90
CA TYR A 167 6.02 -1.98 25.63
C TYR A 167 5.04 -3.08 26.05
N GLY A 168 5.25 -4.32 25.61
CA GLY A 168 4.38 -5.45 25.96
C GLY A 168 4.30 -5.77 27.46
N CYS A 169 5.40 -5.53 28.19
CA CYS A 169 5.42 -5.69 29.64
C CYS A 169 4.67 -4.58 30.39
N THR A 170 4.54 -3.39 29.81
CA THR A 170 4.02 -2.18 30.49
C THR A 170 2.66 -1.70 30.01
N CYS A 171 2.12 -2.25 28.91
CA CYS A 171 0.89 -1.78 28.29
C CYS A 171 -0.42 -2.25 28.95
N GLY A 172 -0.38 -2.94 30.10
CA GLY A 172 -1.59 -3.43 30.79
C GLY A 172 -2.36 -4.54 30.07
N MET A 173 -2.02 -4.85 28.82
CA MET A 173 -2.71 -5.85 28.00
C MET A 173 -2.57 -7.26 28.56
N LYS A 174 -3.69 -7.99 28.54
CA LYS A 174 -3.77 -9.38 29.02
C LYS A 174 -3.71 -10.35 27.85
N LEU A 175 -2.82 -11.35 27.95
CA LEU A 175 -2.76 -12.47 27.02
C LEU A 175 -3.79 -13.55 27.40
N HIS A 176 -4.44 -14.11 26.40
CA HIS A 176 -5.33 -15.26 26.53
C HIS A 176 -4.92 -16.33 25.51
N VAL A 177 -4.92 -17.60 25.93
CA VAL A 177 -4.63 -18.77 25.09
C VAL A 177 -5.61 -19.89 25.45
N ASP A 178 -6.70 -19.98 24.70
CA ASP A 178 -7.85 -20.82 25.03
C ASP A 178 -8.51 -21.43 23.76
N GLY A 179 -9.71 -21.99 23.90
CA GLY A 179 -10.44 -22.61 22.78
C GLY A 179 -11.54 -21.71 22.19
N ASP A 180 -11.59 -20.43 22.55
CA ASP A 180 -12.69 -19.54 22.18
C ASP A 180 -12.46 -18.90 20.80
N PHE A 181 -12.50 -19.73 19.76
CA PHE A 181 -12.31 -19.27 18.39
C PHE A 181 -13.43 -18.34 17.94
N ARG A 182 -14.67 -18.57 18.41
CA ARG A 182 -15.79 -17.70 18.09
C ARG A 182 -15.48 -16.27 18.49
N LYS A 183 -15.01 -16.07 19.73
CA LYS A 183 -14.69 -14.75 20.25
C LYS A 183 -13.62 -14.02 19.43
N ILE A 184 -12.58 -14.72 18.97
CA ILE A 184 -11.55 -14.03 18.18
C ILE A 184 -12.06 -13.62 16.80
N TYR A 185 -13.09 -14.27 16.23
CA TYR A 185 -13.68 -13.93 14.92
C TYR A 185 -14.91 -13.03 15.00
N ASP A 186 -15.38 -12.67 16.19
CA ASP A 186 -16.49 -11.76 16.41
C ASP A 186 -16.00 -10.30 16.38
N SER A 187 -16.44 -9.52 15.39
CA SER A 187 -16.07 -8.10 15.27
C SER A 187 -16.56 -7.27 16.47
N GLY A 188 -17.66 -7.69 17.11
CA GLY A 188 -18.21 -7.09 18.32
C GLY A 188 -17.32 -7.24 19.56
N GLU A 189 -16.40 -8.21 19.56
CA GLU A 189 -15.39 -8.41 20.62
C GLU A 189 -14.06 -7.70 20.31
N CYS A 190 -13.83 -7.35 19.04
CA CYS A 190 -12.63 -6.70 18.56
C CYS A 190 -12.66 -5.18 18.79
N ARG A 191 -11.48 -4.57 18.90
CA ARG A 191 -11.31 -3.11 18.87
C ARG A 191 -11.01 -2.67 17.44
N GLY A 192 -12.01 -2.15 16.74
CA GLY A 192 -11.87 -1.74 15.34
C GLY A 192 -11.64 -2.93 14.39
N ASP A 193 -11.28 -2.62 13.16
CA ASP A 193 -11.12 -3.61 12.10
C ASP A 193 -9.72 -4.26 12.09
N PHE A 194 -9.72 -5.56 11.80
CA PHE A 194 -8.58 -6.45 11.74
C PHE A 194 -8.26 -6.87 10.31
N ASP A 195 -9.07 -6.49 9.32
CA ASP A 195 -8.85 -6.71 7.89
C ASP A 195 -8.66 -8.21 7.59
N SER A 196 -9.60 -9.01 8.09
CA SER A 196 -9.59 -10.47 7.95
C SER A 196 -10.90 -10.93 7.32
N CYS A 197 -10.77 -11.60 6.17
CA CYS A 197 -11.88 -12.18 5.42
C CYS A 197 -12.69 -13.25 6.17
N MET A 198 -12.21 -13.72 7.32
CA MET A 198 -12.87 -14.74 8.15
C MET A 198 -13.67 -14.16 9.32
N THR A 199 -13.62 -12.83 9.52
CA THR A 199 -14.37 -12.15 10.59
C THR A 199 -15.87 -12.26 10.32
N ASP A 200 -16.66 -12.60 11.34
CA ASP A 200 -18.13 -12.76 11.28
C ASP A 200 -18.66 -13.77 10.24
N ARG A 201 -17.80 -14.62 9.66
CA ARG A 201 -18.20 -15.66 8.68
C ARG A 201 -18.68 -16.98 9.30
N ASP A 202 -18.73 -17.09 10.62
CA ASP A 202 -19.06 -18.34 11.34
C ASP A 202 -18.17 -19.56 10.97
N ARG A 203 -16.93 -19.31 10.52
CA ARG A 203 -15.95 -20.34 10.11
C ARG A 203 -15.08 -20.91 11.23
N TYR A 204 -15.26 -20.40 12.45
CA TYR A 204 -14.55 -20.87 13.64
C TYR A 204 -14.70 -22.38 13.95
N PRO A 205 -15.77 -23.11 13.55
CA PRO A 205 -15.87 -24.56 13.78
C PRO A 205 -14.71 -25.37 13.19
N PHE A 206 -14.10 -24.91 12.10
CA PHE A 206 -12.89 -25.52 11.55
C PHE A 206 -11.82 -25.69 12.63
N TYR A 207 -11.50 -24.63 13.38
CA TYR A 207 -10.46 -24.67 14.40
C TYR A 207 -10.88 -25.40 15.68
N MET A 208 -12.18 -25.52 15.93
CA MET A 208 -12.70 -26.28 17.08
C MET A 208 -12.64 -27.79 16.86
N TYR A 209 -12.88 -28.25 15.63
CA TYR A 209 -13.15 -29.67 15.36
C TYR A 209 -12.17 -30.32 14.38
N ALA A 210 -11.66 -29.58 13.38
CA ALA A 210 -10.84 -30.17 12.33
C ALA A 210 -9.36 -30.28 12.74
N VAL A 211 -8.81 -29.28 13.44
CA VAL A 211 -7.39 -29.18 13.76
C VAL A 211 -7.12 -29.00 15.24
N ARG A 212 -5.94 -29.45 15.71
CA ARG A 212 -5.49 -29.22 17.09
C ARG A 212 -4.92 -27.81 17.26
N ALA A 213 -5.78 -26.86 17.57
CA ALA A 213 -5.42 -25.46 17.72
C ALA A 213 -5.93 -24.83 19.04
N LYS A 214 -5.46 -23.62 19.32
CA LYS A 214 -5.99 -22.70 20.33
C LYS A 214 -6.12 -21.29 19.75
N ALA A 215 -7.06 -20.50 20.25
CA ALA A 215 -7.12 -19.07 20.02
C ALA A 215 -6.07 -18.38 20.90
N ALA A 216 -5.27 -17.47 20.34
CA ALA A 216 -4.31 -16.66 21.08
C ALA A 216 -4.58 -15.18 20.81
N TYR A 217 -4.87 -14.40 21.85
CA TYR A 217 -5.27 -13.00 21.66
C TYR A 217 -4.90 -12.10 22.85
N LEU A 218 -4.79 -10.80 22.57
CA LEU A 218 -4.58 -9.74 23.56
C LEU A 218 -5.86 -8.96 23.77
N THR A 219 -6.19 -8.68 25.02
CA THR A 219 -7.22 -7.70 25.37
C THR A 219 -6.62 -6.44 25.97
N ASP A 220 -7.20 -5.29 25.65
CA ASP A 220 -6.92 -4.02 26.33
C ASP A 220 -7.60 -3.93 27.71
N GLU A 221 -7.53 -2.75 28.34
CA GLU A 221 -8.15 -2.48 29.65
C GLU A 221 -9.68 -2.55 29.62
N ASP A 222 -10.30 -2.32 28.46
CA ASP A 222 -11.75 -2.41 28.25
C ASP A 222 -12.19 -3.86 27.96
N GLY A 223 -11.25 -4.80 27.91
CA GLY A 223 -11.51 -6.21 27.60
C GLY A 223 -11.68 -6.49 26.10
N ARG A 224 -11.44 -5.51 25.22
CA ARG A 224 -11.57 -5.65 23.76
C ARG A 224 -10.34 -6.29 23.16
N ILE A 225 -10.54 -7.15 22.15
CA ILE A 225 -9.43 -7.80 21.45
C ILE A 225 -8.69 -6.77 20.58
N VAL A 226 -7.38 -6.64 20.76
CA VAL A 226 -6.51 -5.71 19.99
C VAL A 226 -5.51 -6.43 19.08
N ALA A 227 -5.24 -7.71 19.35
CA ALA A 227 -4.46 -8.59 18.49
C ALA A 227 -4.90 -10.04 18.67
N ARG A 228 -4.87 -10.84 17.60
CA ARG A 228 -5.26 -12.25 17.60
C ARG A 228 -4.45 -13.09 16.62
N ALA A 229 -4.38 -14.38 16.87
CA ALA A 229 -3.84 -15.39 15.98
C ALA A 229 -4.37 -16.78 16.36
N VAL A 230 -4.28 -17.72 15.41
CA VAL A 230 -4.48 -19.15 15.68
C VAL A 230 -3.14 -19.77 16.07
N LEU A 231 -3.14 -20.53 17.16
CA LEU A 231 -1.98 -21.30 17.62
C LEU A 231 -2.22 -22.78 17.32
N PHE A 232 -1.49 -23.34 16.36
CA PHE A 232 -1.46 -24.78 16.14
C PHE A 232 -0.60 -25.46 17.21
N THR A 233 -1.14 -26.49 17.88
CA THR A 233 -0.54 -27.05 19.10
C THR A 233 0.14 -28.41 18.92
N ASP A 234 -0.06 -29.08 17.77
CA ASP A 234 0.41 -30.45 17.53
C ASP A 234 0.99 -30.64 16.13
N VAL A 235 1.73 -29.64 15.64
CA VAL A 235 2.42 -29.69 14.35
C VAL A 235 3.61 -30.64 14.44
N THR A 236 3.86 -31.41 13.38
CA THR A 236 4.98 -32.35 13.28
C THR A 236 5.86 -31.98 12.09
N ASP A 237 7.18 -31.95 12.27
CA ASP A 237 8.10 -31.75 11.15
C ASP A 237 8.51 -33.06 10.47
N GLN A 238 9.27 -32.95 9.37
CA GLN A 238 9.75 -34.09 8.60
C GLN A 238 10.65 -35.07 9.37
N ASN A 239 11.15 -34.69 10.55
CA ASN A 239 11.96 -35.53 11.42
C ASN A 239 11.16 -36.10 12.60
N GLY A 240 9.84 -35.87 12.65
CA GLY A 240 8.96 -36.32 13.72
C GLY A 240 8.99 -35.44 14.98
N ARG A 241 9.65 -34.28 14.96
CA ARG A 241 9.65 -33.35 16.10
C ARG A 241 8.33 -32.57 16.14
N LYS A 242 7.82 -32.37 17.36
CA LYS A 242 6.59 -31.60 17.62
C LYS A 242 6.86 -30.10 17.78
N TRP A 243 5.90 -29.31 17.32
CA TRP A 243 5.97 -27.85 17.29
C TRP A 243 4.62 -27.22 17.64
N ARG A 244 4.69 -26.10 18.35
CA ARG A 244 3.58 -25.15 18.55
C ARG A 244 3.84 -23.92 17.70
N LEU A 245 3.10 -23.77 16.62
CA LEU A 245 3.30 -22.73 15.62
C LEU A 245 2.16 -21.72 15.66
N LEU A 246 2.50 -20.45 15.88
CA LEU A 246 1.56 -19.35 15.77
C LEU A 246 1.37 -18.98 14.30
N GLU A 247 0.14 -19.08 13.80
CA GLU A 247 -0.25 -18.65 12.45
C GLU A 247 -0.23 -17.11 12.35
N ARG A 248 -0.54 -16.56 11.17
CA ARG A 248 -0.62 -15.10 10.93
C ARG A 248 -1.33 -14.36 12.06
N GLN A 249 -0.73 -13.23 12.43
CA GLN A 249 -1.25 -12.36 13.47
C GLN A 249 -2.00 -11.17 12.86
N TYR A 250 -3.19 -10.93 13.38
CA TYR A 250 -4.06 -9.81 13.02
C TYR A 250 -4.15 -8.86 14.21
N ALA A 251 -4.25 -7.56 13.93
CA ALA A 251 -4.34 -6.53 14.96
C ALA A 251 -5.12 -5.32 14.46
N THR A 252 -5.69 -4.57 15.40
CA THR A 252 -6.39 -3.31 15.15
C THR A 252 -5.55 -2.39 14.26
N GLY A 253 -6.15 -1.91 13.16
CA GLY A 253 -5.49 -0.95 12.26
C GLY A 253 -4.20 -1.48 11.62
N ARG A 254 -4.07 -2.81 11.50
CA ARG A 254 -2.89 -3.52 10.98
C ARG A 254 -1.60 -3.25 11.76
N ASP A 255 -1.69 -2.82 13.03
CA ASP A 255 -0.52 -2.42 13.84
C ASP A 255 0.45 -3.60 14.11
N ASP A 256 1.61 -3.56 13.45
CA ASP A 256 2.67 -4.54 13.63
C ASP A 256 3.23 -4.59 15.05
N MET A 257 3.20 -3.47 15.78
CA MET A 257 3.64 -3.44 17.17
C MET A 257 2.76 -4.34 18.05
N LEU A 258 1.44 -4.28 17.86
CA LEU A 258 0.48 -5.15 18.58
C LEU A 258 0.70 -6.62 18.24
N LYS A 259 0.95 -6.96 16.97
CA LYS A 259 1.30 -8.32 16.53
C LYS A 259 2.56 -8.82 17.24
N TYR A 260 3.61 -8.01 17.31
CA TYR A 260 4.83 -8.39 18.02
C TYR A 260 4.65 -8.47 19.54
N ILE A 261 3.79 -7.65 20.15
CA ILE A 261 3.47 -7.76 21.59
C ILE A 261 2.79 -9.11 21.87
N LEU A 262 1.87 -9.54 21.02
CA LEU A 262 1.22 -10.85 21.12
C LEU A 262 2.27 -11.98 21.07
N ILE A 263 3.13 -11.96 20.06
CA ILE A 263 4.23 -12.93 19.92
C ILE A 263 5.13 -12.93 21.16
N ASN A 264 5.56 -11.75 21.63
CA ASN A 264 6.47 -11.65 22.76
C ASN A 264 5.87 -12.19 24.06
N LYS A 265 4.60 -11.90 24.36
CA LYS A 265 3.92 -12.47 25.53
C LYS A 265 3.81 -13.99 25.43
N LEU A 266 3.48 -14.51 24.24
CA LEU A 266 3.44 -15.96 23.99
C LEU A 266 4.81 -16.63 24.18
N ILE A 267 5.92 -15.98 23.78
CA ILE A 267 7.29 -16.46 24.01
C ILE A 267 7.62 -16.44 25.51
N GLN A 268 7.30 -15.36 26.20
CA GLN A 268 7.55 -15.21 27.65
C GLN A 268 6.84 -16.30 28.47
N GLU A 269 5.58 -16.58 28.14
CA GLU A 269 4.79 -17.64 28.76
C GLU A 269 5.09 -19.04 28.19
N LYS A 270 6.08 -19.15 27.28
CA LYS A 270 6.53 -20.39 26.64
C LYS A 270 5.40 -21.17 25.97
N GLN A 271 4.45 -20.46 25.36
CA GLN A 271 3.27 -21.04 24.70
C GLN A 271 3.56 -21.51 23.27
N ILE A 272 4.60 -20.98 22.62
CA ILE A 272 4.92 -21.23 21.20
C ILE A 272 6.38 -21.63 21.01
N ASP A 273 6.67 -22.32 19.90
CA ASP A 273 8.03 -22.73 19.47
C ASP A 273 8.47 -22.01 18.18
N GLY A 274 7.49 -21.52 17.41
CA GLY A 274 7.71 -20.67 16.25
C GLY A 274 6.46 -19.87 15.90
N TYR A 275 6.60 -18.92 14.99
CA TYR A 275 5.51 -18.05 14.54
C TYR A 275 5.69 -17.67 13.08
N LYS A 276 4.58 -17.41 12.38
CA LYS A 276 4.58 -16.86 11.03
C LYS A 276 5.11 -15.43 11.06
N ILE A 277 6.01 -15.09 10.14
CA ILE A 277 6.67 -13.79 10.08
C ILE A 277 5.62 -12.69 9.94
N VAL A 278 5.70 -11.66 10.79
CA VAL A 278 4.86 -10.46 10.68
C VAL A 278 5.07 -9.81 9.31
N GLY A 279 3.98 -9.59 8.57
CA GLY A 279 4.00 -9.03 7.23
C GLY A 279 4.21 -10.04 6.10
N ALA A 280 4.34 -11.34 6.38
CA ALA A 280 4.32 -12.39 5.35
C ALA A 280 3.00 -12.35 4.56
N SER A 281 3.03 -12.68 3.27
CA SER A 281 1.82 -12.79 2.43
C SER A 281 1.00 -14.04 2.77
N CYS A 282 -0.32 -14.01 2.55
CA CYS A 282 -1.22 -15.16 2.76
C CYS A 282 -0.87 -16.35 1.86
N ASN A 283 -0.06 -16.11 0.82
CA ASN A 283 0.43 -17.13 -0.10
C ASN A 283 1.75 -17.79 0.37
N GLU A 284 2.40 -17.26 1.39
CA GLU A 284 3.69 -17.78 1.87
C GLU A 284 3.51 -18.84 2.97
N ALA A 285 3.15 -20.06 2.59
CA ALA A 285 2.85 -21.16 3.51
C ALA A 285 4.02 -21.57 4.44
N ASN A 286 5.25 -21.29 4.04
CA ASN A 286 6.46 -21.66 4.76
C ASN A 286 7.13 -20.49 5.51
N ALA A 287 6.52 -19.31 5.59
CA ALA A 287 7.13 -18.13 6.21
C ALA A 287 7.15 -18.17 7.76
N PHE A 288 7.65 -19.26 8.35
CA PHE A 288 7.83 -19.42 9.79
C PHE A 288 9.26 -19.11 10.24
N VAL A 289 9.36 -18.63 11.48
CA VAL A 289 10.61 -18.53 12.22
C VAL A 289 10.45 -19.17 13.60
N SER A 290 11.55 -19.69 14.16
CA SER A 290 11.56 -20.13 15.56
C SER A 290 11.49 -18.93 16.51
N VAL A 291 11.20 -19.17 17.79
CA VAL A 291 11.25 -18.12 18.83
C VAL A 291 12.63 -17.45 18.95
N ASP A 292 13.70 -18.14 18.54
CA ASP A 292 15.06 -17.59 18.48
C ASP A 292 15.30 -16.73 17.23
N GLY A 293 14.37 -16.75 16.27
CA GLY A 293 14.45 -16.06 14.98
C GLY A 293 15.23 -16.84 13.92
N GLN A 294 15.34 -18.16 14.03
CA GLN A 294 15.90 -18.99 12.95
C GLN A 294 14.81 -19.21 11.89
N SER A 295 15.18 -19.09 10.60
CA SER A 295 14.26 -19.40 9.51
C SER A 295 13.83 -20.86 9.57
N LEU A 296 12.53 -21.11 9.42
CA LEU A 296 11.93 -22.43 9.26
C LEU A 296 11.35 -22.62 7.85
N SER A 297 11.73 -21.77 6.89
CA SER A 297 11.20 -21.78 5.51
C SER A 297 11.44 -23.08 4.75
N ASP A 298 12.49 -23.81 5.09
CA ASP A 298 12.84 -25.08 4.45
C ASP A 298 12.22 -26.29 5.16
N MET A 299 11.48 -26.05 6.26
CA MET A 299 10.86 -27.11 7.04
C MET A 299 9.54 -27.54 6.41
N LYS A 300 9.32 -28.86 6.44
CA LYS A 300 8.10 -29.51 5.99
C LYS A 300 7.31 -29.92 7.22
N PHE A 301 6.17 -29.27 7.40
CA PHE A 301 5.28 -29.45 8.53
C PHE A 301 3.98 -30.12 8.10
N GLU A 302 3.47 -30.99 8.96
CA GLU A 302 2.16 -31.61 8.87
C GLU A 302 1.39 -31.41 10.19
N ILE A 303 0.06 -31.36 10.09
CA ILE A 303 -0.85 -31.36 11.24
C ILE A 303 -2.02 -32.30 10.96
N GLY A 304 -2.51 -32.97 12.00
CA GLY A 304 -3.76 -33.74 11.90
C GLY A 304 -4.92 -32.81 11.57
N CYS A 305 -5.69 -33.16 10.53
CA CYS A 305 -6.83 -32.40 10.03
C CYS A 305 -7.99 -33.34 9.70
N ASN A 306 -9.11 -33.20 10.42
CA ASN A 306 -10.27 -34.05 10.27
C ASN A 306 -11.44 -33.26 9.65
N LEU A 307 -11.49 -33.23 8.31
CA LEU A 307 -12.57 -32.63 7.53
C LEU A 307 -13.29 -33.68 6.67
N GLY A 308 -14.61 -33.72 6.76
CA GLY A 308 -15.48 -34.29 5.75
C GLY A 308 -15.75 -33.30 4.61
N MET A 309 -16.46 -33.76 3.58
CA MET A 309 -16.75 -32.94 2.40
C MET A 309 -17.68 -31.75 2.71
N ASP A 310 -18.66 -31.96 3.61
CA ASP A 310 -19.64 -30.95 4.03
C ASP A 310 -19.18 -30.10 5.23
N ASP A 311 -18.00 -30.38 5.80
CA ASP A 311 -17.54 -29.69 7.00
C ASP A 311 -17.15 -28.24 6.69
N VAL A 312 -17.39 -27.35 7.67
CA VAL A 312 -17.09 -25.92 7.54
C VAL A 312 -15.59 -25.69 7.40
N LEU A 313 -15.19 -25.00 6.33
CA LEU A 313 -13.83 -24.57 6.07
C LEU A 313 -13.53 -23.20 6.67
N SER A 314 -12.25 -22.98 6.93
CA SER A 314 -11.67 -21.67 7.16
C SER A 314 -10.45 -21.54 6.26
N TYR A 315 -10.24 -20.36 5.69
CA TYR A 315 -9.06 -20.07 4.89
C TYR A 315 -7.79 -20.36 5.68
N GLN A 316 -6.89 -21.17 5.12
CA GLN A 316 -5.61 -21.53 5.76
C GLN A 316 -4.44 -20.82 5.08
N ASP A 317 -3.64 -20.11 5.88
CA ASP A 317 -2.43 -19.43 5.42
C ASP A 317 -1.25 -20.37 5.22
N SER A 318 -1.11 -21.39 6.07
CA SER A 318 0.06 -22.26 6.08
C SER A 318 -0.26 -23.70 5.74
N PHE A 319 -1.22 -24.31 6.43
CA PHE A 319 -1.56 -25.72 6.22
C PHE A 319 -2.62 -25.88 5.12
N LYS A 320 -2.21 -25.56 3.89
CA LYS A 320 -3.09 -25.42 2.72
C LYS A 320 -3.43 -26.74 2.04
N TRP A 321 -2.48 -27.67 2.00
CA TRP A 321 -2.62 -28.90 1.23
C TRP A 321 -3.23 -29.97 2.11
N TYR A 322 -4.50 -30.31 1.91
CA TYR A 322 -5.25 -31.27 2.71
C TYR A 322 -5.40 -32.62 2.01
N ASP A 323 -4.89 -33.67 2.64
CA ASP A 323 -5.14 -35.06 2.26
C ASP A 323 -6.27 -35.63 3.14
N ILE A 324 -7.44 -35.80 2.53
CA ILE A 324 -8.63 -36.31 3.20
C ILE A 324 -8.49 -37.79 3.63
N MET A 325 -7.69 -38.57 2.90
CA MET A 325 -7.48 -39.98 3.19
C MET A 325 -6.51 -40.16 4.35
N ALA A 326 -5.44 -39.37 4.38
CA ALA A 326 -4.49 -39.33 5.48
C ALA A 326 -5.01 -38.58 6.71
N ARG A 327 -6.06 -37.74 6.55
CA ARG A 327 -6.58 -36.81 7.57
C ARG A 327 -5.48 -35.89 8.08
N LYS A 328 -4.73 -35.28 7.15
CA LYS A 328 -3.60 -34.39 7.43
C LYS A 328 -3.57 -33.20 6.49
N ALA A 329 -3.17 -32.05 7.03
CA ALA A 329 -2.88 -30.86 6.26
C ALA A 329 -1.38 -30.54 6.32
N TYR A 330 -0.83 -30.03 5.23
CA TYR A 330 0.60 -29.82 5.02
C TYR A 330 0.89 -28.36 4.67
N ASN A 331 2.09 -27.88 5.00
CA ASN A 331 2.58 -26.56 4.57
C ASN A 331 3.38 -26.57 3.25
N TYR A 332 3.31 -27.69 2.52
CA TYR A 332 3.92 -27.88 1.22
C TYR A 332 3.01 -28.77 0.37
N PRO A 333 3.09 -28.69 -0.97
CA PRO A 333 2.34 -29.59 -1.85
C PRO A 333 2.63 -31.05 -1.52
N TYR A 334 1.59 -31.79 -1.14
CA TYR A 334 1.69 -33.19 -0.72
C TYR A 334 0.85 -34.09 -1.63
N GLY A 335 1.52 -34.94 -2.41
CA GLY A 335 0.86 -35.86 -3.34
C GLY A 335 0.29 -35.17 -4.58
N GLU A 336 -0.46 -35.93 -5.37
CA GLU A 336 -1.21 -35.45 -6.55
C GLU A 336 -2.69 -35.19 -6.22
N ASP A 337 -3.22 -35.87 -5.20
CA ASP A 337 -4.63 -35.81 -4.79
C ASP A 337 -4.77 -35.11 -3.43
N TYR A 338 -4.92 -33.78 -3.44
CA TYR A 338 -5.18 -32.97 -2.25
C TYR A 338 -6.29 -31.95 -2.51
N TYR A 339 -6.90 -31.45 -1.43
CA TYR A 339 -7.75 -30.27 -1.44
C TYR A 339 -6.94 -29.05 -0.99
N GLU A 340 -7.15 -27.93 -1.65
CA GLU A 340 -6.56 -26.65 -1.26
C GLU A 340 -7.48 -25.96 -0.24
N LEU A 341 -6.94 -25.67 0.95
CA LEU A 341 -7.65 -25.02 2.05
C LEU A 341 -7.42 -23.51 2.11
N ASP A 342 -6.72 -22.92 1.14
CA ASP A 342 -6.63 -21.48 0.93
C ASP A 342 -7.76 -20.97 0.00
N THR A 343 -8.94 -21.54 0.19
CA THR A 343 -10.19 -21.09 -0.43
C THR A 343 -11.06 -20.36 0.59
N THR A 344 -11.94 -19.49 0.09
CA THR A 344 -13.07 -18.92 0.83
C THR A 344 -14.35 -19.72 0.62
N ASP A 345 -14.30 -20.94 0.09
CA ASP A 345 -15.48 -21.81 0.05
C ASP A 345 -15.92 -22.20 1.46
N ARG A 346 -17.21 -22.47 1.64
CA ARG A 346 -17.80 -22.91 2.90
C ARG A 346 -17.41 -24.34 3.25
N ASN A 347 -17.28 -25.21 2.25
CA ASN A 347 -16.97 -26.63 2.40
C ASN A 347 -16.13 -27.15 1.21
N LEU A 348 -15.73 -28.43 1.23
CA LEU A 348 -14.89 -29.01 0.16
C LEU A 348 -15.65 -29.29 -1.15
N TYR A 349 -16.98 -29.10 -1.19
CA TYR A 349 -17.74 -29.12 -2.44
C TYR A 349 -17.61 -27.82 -3.25
N GLY A 350 -17.09 -26.76 -2.62
CA GLY A 350 -17.07 -25.43 -3.22
C GLY A 350 -18.37 -24.67 -3.01
N ASP A 351 -19.18 -25.05 -2.01
CA ASP A 351 -20.38 -24.29 -1.67
C ASP A 351 -19.97 -22.89 -1.19
N GLU A 352 -20.61 -21.85 -1.69
CA GLU A 352 -20.36 -20.48 -1.23
C GLU A 352 -21.17 -20.22 0.07
N ASP A 353 -20.75 -19.21 0.84
CA ASP A 353 -21.58 -18.75 1.95
C ASP A 353 -22.85 -18.13 1.36
N ASP A 354 -23.97 -18.87 1.45
CA ASP A 354 -25.35 -18.47 1.13
C ASP A 354 -25.85 -17.31 2.03
N ASN A 355 -24.99 -16.32 2.29
CA ASN A 355 -25.24 -15.16 3.13
C ASN A 355 -25.62 -13.92 2.30
N GLY A 356 -26.00 -14.08 1.03
CA GLY A 356 -26.61 -13.01 0.24
C GLY A 356 -25.75 -11.75 0.07
N GLU A 357 -24.43 -11.83 0.26
CA GLU A 357 -23.52 -10.80 -0.22
C GLU A 357 -23.29 -11.08 -1.70
N GLU A 358 -23.93 -10.25 -2.53
CA GLU A 358 -23.71 -10.24 -3.98
C GLU A 358 -22.19 -10.18 -4.27
N SER A 359 -21.76 -10.84 -5.34
CA SER A 359 -20.37 -10.92 -5.75
C SER A 359 -19.70 -9.55 -5.69
N GLU A 360 -18.73 -9.36 -4.79
CA GLU A 360 -17.98 -8.10 -4.70
C GLU A 360 -17.21 -7.86 -6.01
N GLU A 361 -17.67 -6.90 -6.82
CA GLU A 361 -17.02 -6.44 -8.04
C GLU A 361 -15.92 -5.41 -7.70
N TRP A 362 -14.91 -5.29 -8.56
CA TRP A 362 -13.76 -4.41 -8.32
C TRP A 362 -13.90 -3.09 -9.09
N ASP A 363 -13.99 -1.99 -8.35
CA ASP A 363 -13.93 -0.64 -8.91
C ASP A 363 -12.48 -0.26 -9.24
N GLU A 364 -12.17 -0.21 -10.54
CA GLU A 364 -10.86 0.14 -11.07
C GLU A 364 -10.53 1.64 -10.99
N TYR A 365 -11.53 2.52 -10.84
CA TYR A 365 -11.30 3.96 -10.74
C TYR A 365 -11.02 4.38 -9.28
N HIS A 366 -11.86 3.93 -8.35
CA HIS A 366 -11.78 4.27 -6.93
C HIS A 366 -10.94 3.28 -6.10
N GLN A 367 -10.60 2.11 -6.66
CA GLN A 367 -9.70 1.12 -6.08
C GLN A 367 -10.24 0.45 -4.81
N TYR A 368 -11.51 0.03 -4.83
CA TYR A 368 -12.14 -0.75 -3.76
C TYR A 368 -13.15 -1.78 -4.32
N TYR A 369 -13.60 -2.70 -3.47
CA TYR A 369 -14.62 -3.71 -3.79
C TYR A 369 -16.04 -3.17 -3.51
N CYS A 370 -16.94 -3.25 -4.49
CA CYS A 370 -18.33 -2.76 -4.42
C CYS A 370 -19.34 -3.85 -4.84
N GLU A 371 -20.64 -3.58 -4.67
CA GLU A 371 -21.70 -4.56 -4.98
C GLU A 371 -21.91 -4.72 -6.50
N GLU A 372 -21.89 -3.63 -7.28
CA GLU A 372 -22.07 -3.64 -8.74
C GLU A 372 -21.14 -2.61 -9.39
N THR A 373 -20.52 -2.97 -10.51
CA THR A 373 -19.78 -2.04 -11.39
C THR A 373 -20.48 -1.84 -12.73
N ARG A 374 -20.20 -0.69 -13.35
CA ARG A 374 -20.58 -0.34 -14.72
C ARG A 374 -19.32 -0.16 -15.56
N THR A 375 -19.37 -0.66 -16.79
CA THR A 375 -18.36 -0.36 -17.80
C THR A 375 -18.38 1.14 -18.15
N CYS A 376 -17.24 1.80 -17.94
CA CYS A 376 -16.99 3.20 -18.25
C CYS A 376 -15.71 3.33 -19.09
N TYR A 377 -15.46 4.52 -19.64
CA TYR A 377 -14.29 4.79 -20.47
C TYR A 377 -13.51 6.01 -19.99
N ARG A 378 -12.17 5.89 -19.96
CA ARG A 378 -11.25 6.99 -19.65
C ARG A 378 -10.02 6.94 -20.55
N ASN A 379 -9.71 8.05 -21.23
CA ASN A 379 -8.68 8.15 -22.27
C ASN A 379 -8.82 7.03 -23.34
N GLY A 380 -10.05 6.64 -23.68
CA GLY A 380 -10.34 5.57 -24.62
C GLY A 380 -10.08 4.14 -24.10
N LEU A 381 -9.79 3.97 -22.81
CA LEU A 381 -9.65 2.66 -22.17
C LEU A 381 -10.91 2.32 -21.39
N GLU A 382 -11.37 1.07 -21.55
CA GLU A 382 -12.45 0.49 -20.76
C GLU A 382 -12.00 0.29 -19.31
N ILE A 383 -12.85 0.69 -18.36
CA ILE A 383 -12.65 0.54 -16.91
C ILE A 383 -13.97 0.17 -16.22
N SER A 384 -13.90 -0.61 -15.14
CA SER A 384 -15.06 -0.95 -14.30
C SER A 384 -15.17 0.05 -13.14
N VAL A 385 -16.34 0.66 -12.92
CA VAL A 385 -16.56 1.70 -11.91
C VAL A 385 -17.83 1.43 -11.14
N ASP A 386 -17.82 1.63 -9.82
CA ASP A 386 -18.99 1.45 -8.94
C ASP A 386 -20.20 2.26 -9.44
N VAL A 387 -21.34 1.57 -9.57
CA VAL A 387 -22.61 2.18 -10.01
C VAL A 387 -23.07 3.33 -9.10
N ASP A 388 -22.72 3.30 -7.83
CA ASP A 388 -23.08 4.31 -6.84
C ASP A 388 -22.11 5.52 -6.85
N CYS A 389 -21.01 5.45 -7.61
CA CYS A 389 -19.96 6.48 -7.66
C CYS A 389 -19.65 6.98 -9.08
N LEU A 390 -20.65 7.13 -9.95
CA LEU A 390 -20.49 7.60 -11.34
C LEU A 390 -20.37 9.14 -11.48
N ASP A 391 -20.15 9.88 -10.40
CA ASP A 391 -20.19 11.35 -10.38
C ASP A 391 -19.15 12.01 -11.31
N ASP A 392 -18.04 11.35 -11.65
CA ASP A 392 -16.99 11.88 -12.53
C ASP A 392 -17.16 11.48 -14.01
N PHE A 393 -18.26 10.78 -14.33
CA PHE A 393 -18.55 10.26 -15.66
C PHE A 393 -19.82 10.90 -16.24
N ASP A 394 -19.75 11.27 -17.50
CA ASP A 394 -20.90 11.74 -18.26
C ASP A 394 -21.45 10.60 -19.13
N TYR A 395 -22.77 10.50 -19.18
CA TYR A 395 -23.46 9.55 -20.05
C TYR A 395 -23.65 10.13 -21.46
N ILE A 396 -23.24 9.39 -22.48
CA ILE A 396 -23.42 9.78 -23.88
C ILE A 396 -24.55 8.92 -24.48
N GLU A 397 -25.74 9.51 -24.63
CA GLU A 397 -26.94 8.79 -25.07
C GLU A 397 -26.78 8.15 -26.46
N SER A 398 -26.08 8.82 -27.38
CA SER A 398 -25.86 8.31 -28.74
C SER A 398 -25.01 7.04 -28.80
N ARG A 399 -24.22 6.76 -27.76
CA ARG A 399 -23.36 5.58 -27.63
C ARG A 399 -23.86 4.58 -26.57
N ASN A 400 -24.77 5.01 -25.70
CA ASN A 400 -25.27 4.22 -24.58
C ASN A 400 -24.15 3.76 -23.62
N GLU A 401 -23.22 4.68 -23.33
CA GLU A 401 -21.96 4.42 -22.62
C GLU A 401 -21.57 5.62 -21.72
N TYR A 402 -20.78 5.36 -20.67
CA TYR A 402 -20.26 6.37 -19.74
C TYR A 402 -18.79 6.71 -20.04
N TYR A 403 -18.47 8.00 -20.05
CA TYR A 403 -17.12 8.51 -20.33
C TYR A 403 -16.69 9.52 -19.27
N HIS A 404 -15.42 9.48 -18.88
CA HIS A 404 -14.89 10.42 -17.90
C HIS A 404 -14.98 11.86 -18.41
N ARG A 405 -15.32 12.81 -17.53
CA ARG A 405 -15.52 14.25 -17.87
C ARG A 405 -14.36 14.92 -18.61
N ASP A 406 -13.14 14.42 -18.41
CA ASP A 406 -11.96 14.91 -19.12
C ASP A 406 -12.01 14.62 -20.62
N ASP A 407 -12.70 13.56 -21.05
CA ASP A 407 -12.81 13.13 -22.45
C ASP A 407 -14.05 13.71 -23.15
N THR A 408 -15.03 14.17 -22.36
CA THR A 408 -16.30 14.70 -22.84
C THR A 408 -16.33 16.22 -22.90
N ALA A 409 -17.28 16.76 -23.65
CA ALA A 409 -17.68 18.16 -23.64
C ALA A 409 -19.21 18.24 -23.81
N CYS A 410 -19.83 19.31 -23.31
CA CYS A 410 -21.23 19.59 -23.60
C CYS A 410 -21.33 20.39 -24.89
N CYS A 411 -22.29 20.04 -25.75
CA CYS A 411 -22.55 20.78 -26.98
C CYS A 411 -23.05 22.19 -26.65
N GLY A 412 -22.36 23.21 -27.16
CA GLY A 412 -22.71 24.63 -26.96
C GLY A 412 -24.09 25.06 -27.52
N CYS A 413 -24.76 24.19 -28.28
CA CYS A 413 -26.09 24.45 -28.85
C CYS A 413 -27.20 23.68 -28.14
N CYS A 414 -27.13 22.34 -28.12
CA CYS A 414 -28.20 21.50 -27.58
C CYS A 414 -27.96 21.03 -26.15
N GLY A 415 -26.75 21.22 -25.60
CA GLY A 415 -26.39 20.79 -24.24
C GLY A 415 -26.01 19.31 -24.11
N GLU A 416 -26.16 18.52 -25.18
CA GLU A 416 -25.82 17.08 -25.16
C GLU A 416 -24.33 16.82 -24.89
N HIS A 417 -24.03 15.78 -24.11
CA HIS A 417 -22.66 15.34 -23.89
C HIS A 417 -22.13 14.60 -25.12
N ILE A 418 -20.92 14.99 -25.54
CA ILE A 418 -20.21 14.43 -26.70
C ILE A 418 -18.76 14.16 -26.34
N LEU A 419 -18.14 13.23 -27.07
CA LEU A 419 -16.69 13.06 -26.99
C LEU A 419 -15.98 14.21 -27.69
N LYS A 420 -14.92 14.72 -27.07
CA LYS A 420 -14.09 15.78 -27.66
C LYS A 420 -13.48 15.38 -29.01
N GLU A 421 -13.22 14.09 -29.22
CA GLU A 421 -12.70 13.56 -30.48
C GLU A 421 -13.72 13.58 -31.63
N ASP A 422 -15.00 13.40 -31.31
CA ASP A 422 -16.10 13.43 -32.28
C ASP A 422 -16.68 14.85 -32.46
N GLY A 423 -16.45 15.72 -31.47
CA GLY A 423 -17.01 17.05 -31.41
C GLY A 423 -16.37 18.02 -32.40
N LEU A 424 -17.20 18.86 -33.01
CA LEU A 424 -16.76 19.95 -33.87
C LEU A 424 -16.47 21.18 -33.02
N TYR A 425 -15.21 21.57 -32.93
CA TYR A 425 -14.83 22.79 -32.22
C TYR A 425 -15.16 24.05 -33.05
N SER A 426 -15.76 25.06 -32.41
CA SER A 426 -15.94 26.39 -32.99
C SER A 426 -14.90 27.35 -32.41
N GLU A 427 -14.11 27.98 -33.28
CA GLU A 427 -13.15 29.01 -32.84
C GLU A 427 -13.84 30.30 -32.38
N LEU A 428 -15.05 30.56 -32.88
CA LEU A 428 -15.84 31.76 -32.58
C LEU A 428 -16.42 31.70 -31.17
N THR A 429 -17.09 30.60 -30.82
CA THR A 429 -17.69 30.41 -29.49
C THR A 429 -16.72 29.81 -28.48
N ARG A 430 -15.66 29.13 -28.94
CA ARG A 430 -14.71 28.33 -28.15
C ARG A 430 -15.33 27.12 -27.45
N GLU A 431 -16.40 26.60 -28.05
CA GLU A 431 -17.15 25.46 -27.53
C GLU A 431 -17.14 24.31 -28.54
N TYR A 432 -17.40 23.10 -28.05
CA TYR A 432 -17.61 21.92 -28.88
C TYR A 432 -19.07 21.82 -29.28
N CYS A 433 -19.34 21.30 -30.48
CA CYS A 433 -20.68 21.08 -31.01
C CYS A 433 -20.82 19.65 -31.54
N CYS A 434 -22.01 19.05 -31.37
CA CYS A 434 -22.26 17.66 -31.73
C CYS A 434 -22.39 17.43 -33.25
N CYS A 435 -22.74 18.46 -34.02
CA CYS A 435 -22.86 18.40 -35.47
C CYS A 435 -22.75 19.80 -36.11
N GLU A 436 -22.60 19.84 -37.44
CA GLU A 436 -22.45 21.09 -38.20
C GLU A 436 -23.65 22.03 -38.04
N LEU A 437 -24.87 21.49 -37.88
CA LEU A 437 -26.06 22.30 -37.65
C LEU A 437 -25.99 23.01 -36.28
N CYS A 438 -25.69 22.27 -35.22
CA CYS A 438 -25.52 22.84 -33.88
C CYS A 438 -24.37 23.85 -33.83
N LYS A 439 -23.27 23.58 -34.53
CA LYS A 439 -22.17 24.53 -34.67
C LYS A 439 -22.63 25.82 -35.35
N TRP A 440 -23.34 25.70 -36.47
CA TRP A 440 -23.88 26.86 -37.19
C TRP A 440 -24.87 27.65 -36.34
N GLU A 441 -25.78 26.98 -35.64
CA GLU A 441 -26.77 27.61 -34.76
C GLU A 441 -26.11 28.35 -33.58
N ALA A 442 -25.16 27.71 -32.88
CA ALA A 442 -24.41 28.34 -31.79
C ALA A 442 -23.63 29.57 -32.27
N GLU A 443 -22.93 29.46 -33.39
CA GLU A 443 -22.20 30.60 -33.97
C GLU A 443 -23.15 31.71 -34.46
N ASN A 444 -24.31 31.36 -35.04
CA ASN A 444 -25.30 32.35 -35.47
C ASN A 444 -25.91 33.10 -34.28
N GLN A 445 -26.20 32.39 -33.19
CA GLN A 445 -26.66 33.00 -31.94
C GLN A 445 -25.60 33.95 -31.38
N TYR A 446 -24.33 33.52 -31.34
CA TYR A 446 -23.21 34.36 -30.91
C TYR A 446 -23.07 35.65 -31.73
N ARG A 447 -23.22 35.55 -33.06
CA ARG A 447 -23.22 36.73 -33.95
C ARG A 447 -24.40 37.66 -33.66
N LYS A 448 -25.60 37.11 -33.45
CA LYS A 448 -26.79 37.91 -33.12
C LYS A 448 -26.65 38.62 -31.78
N GLU A 449 -26.08 37.97 -30.78
CA GLU A 449 -25.79 38.59 -29.49
C GLU A 449 -24.85 39.78 -29.64
N PHE A 450 -23.76 39.62 -30.40
CA PHE A 450 -22.88 40.74 -30.73
C PHE A 450 -23.63 41.89 -31.42
N MET A 451 -24.47 41.57 -32.41
CA MET A 451 -25.24 42.58 -33.15
C MET A 451 -26.30 43.26 -32.28
N GLY A 452 -26.78 42.61 -31.22
CA GLY A 452 -27.69 43.19 -30.24
C GLY A 452 -27.11 44.40 -29.48
N HIS A 453 -25.79 44.61 -29.52
CA HIS A 453 -25.11 45.80 -28.99
C HIS A 453 -24.96 46.93 -30.03
N THR A 454 -25.60 46.81 -31.19
CA THR A 454 -25.44 47.69 -32.36
C THR A 454 -26.81 48.03 -32.94
N ASP A 455 -26.88 49.05 -33.78
CA ASP A 455 -28.10 49.44 -34.52
C ASP A 455 -28.27 48.64 -35.83
N TYR A 456 -27.40 47.64 -36.04
CA TYR A 456 -27.38 46.79 -37.23
C TYR A 456 -28.22 45.53 -37.03
N GLU A 457 -29.02 45.17 -38.03
CA GLU A 457 -29.70 43.89 -38.11
C GLU A 457 -28.86 42.88 -38.92
N LEU A 458 -28.81 41.62 -38.45
CA LEU A 458 -28.05 40.55 -39.10
C LEU A 458 -28.95 39.39 -39.55
N CYS A 459 -28.79 39.01 -40.81
CA CYS A 459 -29.34 37.80 -41.40
C CYS A 459 -28.20 36.93 -41.97
N ALA A 460 -27.73 35.95 -41.19
CA ALA A 460 -26.75 34.97 -41.64
C ALA A 460 -27.41 33.74 -42.27
N LYS A 461 -26.83 33.23 -43.35
CA LYS A 461 -27.31 32.07 -44.11
C LYS A 461 -26.37 30.87 -43.94
N PRO A 462 -26.89 29.62 -44.03
CA PRO A 462 -26.06 28.41 -43.99
C PRO A 462 -25.00 28.29 -45.10
N ASP A 463 -25.14 29.03 -46.20
CA ASP A 463 -24.16 29.07 -47.31
C ASP A 463 -22.89 29.89 -47.00
N GLY A 464 -22.81 30.43 -45.77
CA GLY A 464 -21.68 31.21 -45.29
C GLY A 464 -21.76 32.70 -45.64
N THR A 465 -22.92 33.19 -46.07
CA THR A 465 -23.16 34.62 -46.35
C THR A 465 -23.90 35.29 -45.19
N ALA A 466 -23.54 36.54 -44.87
CA ALA A 466 -24.19 37.38 -43.88
C ALA A 466 -24.66 38.69 -44.51
N GLU A 467 -25.95 38.97 -44.40
CA GLU A 467 -26.54 40.26 -44.77
C GLU A 467 -26.68 41.12 -43.51
N ILE A 468 -26.07 42.30 -43.53
CA ILE A 468 -26.11 43.27 -42.44
C ILE A 468 -26.85 44.50 -42.93
N VAL A 469 -27.85 44.97 -42.17
CA VAL A 469 -28.75 46.04 -42.58
C VAL A 469 -28.81 47.13 -41.51
N ILE A 470 -28.79 48.40 -41.93
CA ILE A 470 -28.97 49.57 -41.06
C ILE A 470 -29.89 50.58 -41.73
N TRP A 471 -30.73 51.26 -40.94
CA TRP A 471 -31.54 52.37 -41.44
C TRP A 471 -30.70 53.65 -41.55
N ASP A 472 -30.58 54.21 -42.75
CA ASP A 472 -29.89 55.47 -42.98
C ASP A 472 -30.91 56.63 -42.99
N GLU A 473 -30.93 57.42 -41.93
CA GLU A 473 -31.84 58.56 -41.80
C GLU A 473 -31.62 59.65 -42.86
N GLN A 474 -30.40 59.81 -43.37
CA GLN A 474 -30.06 60.85 -44.36
C GLN A 474 -30.50 60.44 -45.77
N ALA A 475 -30.36 59.16 -46.11
CA ALA A 475 -30.82 58.61 -47.37
C ALA A 475 -32.33 58.26 -47.36
N GLY A 476 -32.94 58.13 -46.17
CA GLY A 476 -34.33 57.70 -46.00
C GLY A 476 -34.57 56.26 -46.46
N ALA A 477 -33.54 55.41 -46.41
CA ALA A 477 -33.54 54.05 -46.93
C ALA A 477 -32.63 53.11 -46.10
N TYR A 478 -32.86 51.80 -46.20
CA TYR A 478 -31.98 50.81 -45.60
C TYR A 478 -30.70 50.63 -46.43
N ARG A 479 -29.54 50.74 -45.78
CA ARG A 479 -28.26 50.31 -46.35
C ARG A 479 -28.05 48.83 -46.04
N LYS A 480 -27.65 48.07 -47.06
CA LYS A 480 -27.41 46.63 -46.97
C LYS A 480 -25.97 46.31 -47.33
N PHE A 481 -25.35 45.45 -46.55
CA PHE A 481 -24.00 44.94 -46.79
C PHE A 481 -24.05 43.42 -46.83
N SER A 482 -23.43 42.82 -47.84
CA SER A 482 -23.33 41.36 -47.97
C SER A 482 -21.87 40.96 -47.84
N ILE A 483 -21.56 40.19 -46.80
CA ILE A 483 -20.20 39.73 -46.50
C ILE A 483 -20.17 38.24 -46.21
N ARG A 484 -18.98 37.63 -46.25
CA ARG A 484 -18.81 36.24 -45.79
C ARG A 484 -18.87 36.20 -44.26
N THR A 485 -19.56 35.21 -43.70
CA THR A 485 -19.63 34.95 -42.25
C THR A 485 -18.24 34.84 -41.62
N ALA A 486 -17.30 34.16 -42.26
CA ALA A 486 -15.91 34.07 -41.79
C ALA A 486 -15.20 35.45 -41.64
N VAL A 487 -15.57 36.42 -42.47
CA VAL A 487 -15.04 37.80 -42.39
C VAL A 487 -15.65 38.52 -41.19
N LEU A 488 -16.95 38.35 -40.97
CA LEU A 488 -17.64 38.87 -39.80
C LEU A 488 -17.11 38.25 -38.49
N ASP A 489 -16.90 36.93 -38.47
CA ASP A 489 -16.40 36.19 -37.30
C ASP A 489 -15.03 36.70 -36.88
N LYS A 490 -14.14 36.92 -37.85
CA LYS A 490 -12.82 37.49 -37.60
C LYS A 490 -12.92 38.87 -36.95
N LEU A 491 -13.80 39.74 -37.45
CA LEU A 491 -14.03 41.05 -36.86
C LEU A 491 -14.54 40.94 -35.41
N ILE A 492 -15.55 40.11 -35.17
CA ILE A 492 -16.12 39.91 -33.83
C ILE A 492 -15.03 39.42 -32.85
N MET A 493 -14.21 38.46 -33.29
CA MET A 493 -13.10 37.93 -32.49
C MET A 493 -12.01 38.96 -32.22
N GLU A 494 -11.68 39.82 -33.20
CA GLU A 494 -10.72 40.92 -33.02
C GLU A 494 -11.25 41.96 -32.02
N LEU A 495 -12.49 42.42 -32.20
CA LEU A 495 -13.11 43.44 -31.35
C LEU A 495 -13.24 42.97 -29.90
N ARG A 496 -13.65 41.71 -29.67
CA ARG A 496 -13.70 41.13 -28.31
C ARG A 496 -12.33 40.96 -27.67
N ARG A 497 -11.26 40.88 -28.46
CA ARG A 497 -9.87 40.89 -27.96
C ARG A 497 -9.31 42.30 -27.78
N GLY A 498 -10.09 43.34 -28.11
CA GLY A 498 -9.66 44.74 -28.05
C GLY A 498 -8.82 45.19 -29.24
N TYR A 499 -9.07 44.63 -30.43
CA TYR A 499 -8.36 44.98 -31.67
C TYR A 499 -9.35 45.36 -32.78
N LEU A 500 -8.93 46.26 -33.68
CA LEU A 500 -9.60 46.53 -34.95
C LEU A 500 -8.53 46.61 -36.04
N ASN A 501 -8.69 45.82 -37.11
CA ASN A 501 -7.73 45.75 -38.22
C ASN A 501 -6.28 45.47 -37.75
N GLY A 502 -6.13 44.63 -36.73
CA GLY A 502 -4.85 44.27 -36.13
C GLY A 502 -4.19 45.35 -35.25
N GLN A 503 -4.85 46.48 -34.97
CA GLN A 503 -4.38 47.52 -34.05
C GLN A 503 -5.13 47.45 -32.71
N PRO A 504 -4.46 47.65 -31.57
CA PRO A 504 -5.12 47.67 -30.27
C PRO A 504 -6.03 48.91 -30.13
N ILE A 505 -7.23 48.71 -29.57
CA ILE A 505 -8.22 49.74 -29.28
C ILE A 505 -7.97 50.29 -27.87
N GLU A 506 -7.88 51.61 -27.72
CA GLU A 506 -7.85 52.24 -26.40
C GLU A 506 -9.25 52.18 -25.76
N ASN A 507 -9.36 51.52 -24.59
CA ASN A 507 -10.61 51.33 -23.84
C ASN A 507 -11.76 50.69 -24.65
N PRO A 508 -11.65 49.39 -25.00
CA PRO A 508 -12.70 48.68 -25.70
C PRO A 508 -14.01 48.68 -24.88
N ASP A 509 -15.07 49.25 -25.44
CA ASP A 509 -16.39 49.35 -24.84
C ASP A 509 -17.44 49.01 -25.92
N GLU A 510 -18.40 48.16 -25.56
CA GLU A 510 -19.51 47.72 -26.42
C GLU A 510 -20.29 48.92 -26.98
N ARG A 511 -20.33 50.06 -26.27
CA ARG A 511 -20.95 51.31 -26.73
C ARG A 511 -20.36 51.89 -28.00
N HIS A 512 -19.14 51.47 -28.39
CA HIS A 512 -18.48 51.93 -29.61
C HIS A 512 -18.54 50.90 -30.76
N TYR A 513 -19.22 49.76 -30.58
CA TYR A 513 -19.32 48.72 -31.61
C TYR A 513 -19.96 49.22 -32.90
N ASN A 514 -20.96 50.11 -32.82
CA ASN A 514 -21.52 50.80 -33.99
C ASN A 514 -20.43 51.51 -34.82
N SER A 515 -19.57 52.31 -34.16
CA SER A 515 -18.52 53.06 -34.85
C SER A 515 -17.46 52.15 -35.47
N TYR A 516 -17.15 51.01 -34.85
CA TYR A 516 -16.19 50.05 -35.40
C TYR A 516 -16.77 49.30 -36.60
N LEU A 517 -18.05 48.93 -36.55
CA LEU A 517 -18.76 48.35 -37.68
C LEU A 517 -18.89 49.32 -38.84
N ASP A 518 -19.21 50.60 -38.58
CA ASP A 518 -19.25 51.63 -39.61
C ASP A 518 -17.92 51.75 -40.35
N SER A 519 -16.82 51.84 -39.58
CA SER A 519 -15.46 51.90 -40.15
C SER A 519 -15.17 50.67 -41.01
N PHE A 520 -15.42 49.48 -40.47
CA PHE A 520 -15.15 48.22 -41.16
C PHE A 520 -15.99 48.05 -42.44
N LEU A 521 -17.30 48.28 -42.37
CA LEU A 521 -18.21 48.11 -43.51
C LEU A 521 -17.95 49.17 -44.59
N SER A 522 -17.49 50.37 -44.20
CA SER A 522 -17.06 51.38 -45.17
C SER A 522 -15.82 50.93 -45.95
N GLU A 523 -14.83 50.31 -45.31
CA GLU A 523 -13.64 49.76 -45.97
C GLU A 523 -13.99 48.59 -46.90
N VAL A 524 -14.84 47.66 -46.44
CA VAL A 524 -15.30 46.51 -47.25
C VAL A 524 -16.10 46.96 -48.47
N SER A 525 -16.87 48.04 -48.37
CA SER A 525 -17.61 48.62 -49.50
C SER A 525 -16.71 49.30 -50.55
N TYR A 526 -15.46 49.63 -50.21
CA TYR A 526 -14.49 50.26 -51.12
C TYR A 526 -13.57 49.26 -51.83
N GLU A 527 -13.38 48.04 -51.31
CA GLU A 527 -12.52 47.02 -51.92
C GLU A 527 -13.24 46.06 -52.89
N TYR A 528 -14.57 45.98 -52.85
CA TYR A 528 -15.37 45.15 -53.75
C TYR A 528 -16.46 45.98 -54.39
N ASP A 529 -16.35 46.22 -55.71
CA ASP A 529 -17.40 46.81 -56.54
C ASP A 529 -18.74 46.10 -56.25
N THR A 530 -19.69 46.89 -55.77
CA THR A 530 -21.10 46.56 -55.59
C THR A 530 -21.70 45.95 -56.85
N PHE A 531 -22.32 44.77 -56.76
CA PHE A 531 -23.43 44.46 -57.66
C PHE A 531 -24.66 45.22 -57.13
N GLU A 532 -24.98 46.36 -57.76
CA GLU A 532 -26.32 46.93 -57.68
C GLU A 532 -27.31 45.96 -58.32
N GLU A 533 -28.19 45.35 -57.52
CA GLU A 533 -29.52 44.99 -58.00
C GLU A 533 -30.53 45.98 -57.41
N ALA A 534 -31.01 46.86 -58.29
CA ALA A 534 -32.15 47.72 -58.04
C ALA A 534 -33.44 46.89 -57.92
N VAL A 535 -34.32 47.31 -57.00
CA VAL A 535 -35.78 47.16 -57.17
C VAL A 535 -36.36 48.55 -57.27
#